data_AF-A0A5C7REW8-F1
#
_entry.id   AF-A0A5C7REW8-F1
#
_cell.length_a   1.000
_cell.length_b   1.000
_cell.length_c   1.000
_cell.angle_alpha   90.00
_cell.angle_beta   90.00
_cell.angle_gamma   90.00
#
_symmetry.space_group_name_H-M   'P 1'
#
loop_
_entity.id
_entity.type
_entity.pdbx_description
1 polymer ?
#
loop_
_entity_poly.entity_id
_entity_poly.type
_entity_poly.pdbx_seq_one_letter_code
_entity_poly.pdbx_strand_id
1 'polypeptide(L)'
;MTTHDETPKDAARRLSAHMIAKGYAPAGLHVYRDPGGVPLFYRIRLKHPETGEKWMRPMHHDGRAFVIGEPTAPPAGKPLYRLPELLADAGPVYVVEGEACADALATLGISATTSGSAASADAADWSPLCGRDVVFWRDNDGPGQRYAEAVTAKLRGIAASVEWIDLAPLALPEHGDCVDWLAQHPGATADGVRALARVPAPELSPPPASPAAAPRVILQPACDVEPQPVDWLWPGWLAAGKLHLIGGAPGTGKTTVAVGLAAIVSQGGRWPDGSRARAGSVVIWSGEDDDADTLNPRLRAAGADTRRVHVVARVVEGGESYPFDPARDLDVLRDALRALPDVRLLVIDPVVSAVSGDSHKNAEVRRGLQPLVDLAGELGCAVLGITHFSKGTGGRDPLERITGSLAFGALPRVVMVTAKQEADSDRAARRVLLRAKCNIGPDGGGFAYELQQGPLPDFPGVEASRVVWGEAIEGTAREVLADAEAHDEERTATGEAMEWLREALSAGPRPARDVKREATDAGIEQKPLRSARERLGIKPQKAGFGSGWVWALPKMPQRSQDAPQNGWASSGTSGTFAADDGGAIEL
;
A
#
# COMPACT_ATOMS: atom_id res chain seq x y z
N MET A 1 20.97 -16.83 -46.39
CA MET A 1 19.61 -17.27 -46.03
C MET A 1 18.85 -16.02 -45.62
N THR A 2 18.02 -15.52 -46.53
CA THR A 2 17.16 -14.35 -46.33
C THR A 2 16.18 -14.64 -45.20
N THR A 3 16.25 -13.87 -44.11
CA THR A 3 15.20 -13.83 -43.09
C THR A 3 13.93 -13.39 -43.80
N HIS A 4 12.94 -14.28 -43.91
CA HIS A 4 11.60 -13.84 -44.28
C HIS A 4 11.10 -12.96 -43.13
N ASP A 5 11.09 -11.64 -43.33
CA ASP A 5 10.42 -10.72 -42.42
C ASP A 5 8.94 -11.10 -42.39
N GLU A 6 8.50 -11.62 -41.25
CA GLU A 6 7.11 -11.98 -41.01
C GLU A 6 6.22 -10.76 -41.23
N THR A 7 5.22 -10.85 -42.10
CA THR A 7 4.31 -9.72 -42.31
C THR A 7 3.39 -9.55 -41.09
N PRO A 8 2.85 -8.35 -40.82
CA PRO A 8 1.87 -8.17 -39.74
C PRO A 8 0.66 -9.10 -39.87
N LYS A 9 0.22 -9.44 -41.09
CA LYS A 9 -0.89 -10.38 -41.31
C LYS A 9 -0.52 -11.81 -40.92
N ASP A 10 0.69 -12.24 -41.23
CA ASP A 10 1.18 -13.56 -40.85
C ASP A 10 1.38 -13.67 -39.34
N ALA A 11 1.96 -12.62 -38.73
CA ALA A 11 2.07 -12.49 -37.28
C ALA A 11 0.72 -12.53 -36.58
N ALA A 12 -0.29 -11.80 -37.07
CA ALA A 12 -1.63 -11.80 -36.49
C ALA A 12 -2.24 -13.21 -36.53
N ARG A 13 -2.09 -13.94 -37.64
CA ARG A 13 -2.55 -15.33 -37.77
C ARG A 13 -1.83 -16.25 -36.79
N ARG A 14 -0.50 -16.13 -36.67
CA ARG A 14 0.31 -16.93 -35.74
C ARG A 14 -0.10 -16.66 -34.29
N LEU A 15 -0.18 -15.40 -33.87
CA LEU A 15 -0.49 -15.00 -32.50
C LEU A 15 -1.93 -15.34 -32.10
N SER A 16 -2.86 -15.38 -33.05
CA SER A 16 -4.26 -15.74 -32.82
C SER A 16 -4.62 -17.19 -33.18
N ALA A 17 -3.64 -18.02 -33.56
CA ALA A 17 -3.87 -19.40 -34.03
C ALA A 17 -4.68 -20.26 -33.05
N HIS A 18 -4.45 -20.08 -31.74
CA HIS A 18 -5.19 -20.78 -30.69
C HIS A 18 -6.69 -20.42 -30.64
N MET A 19 -7.06 -19.19 -31.01
CA MET A 19 -8.46 -18.77 -31.11
C MET A 19 -9.08 -19.26 -32.42
N ILE A 20 -8.32 -19.23 -33.52
CA ILE A 20 -8.77 -19.78 -34.82
C ILE A 20 -9.08 -21.27 -34.67
N ALA A 21 -8.26 -22.02 -33.93
CA ALA A 21 -8.52 -23.43 -33.60
C ALA A 21 -9.81 -23.64 -32.79
N LYS A 22 -10.29 -22.61 -32.07
CA LYS A 22 -11.56 -22.59 -31.33
C LYS A 22 -12.75 -22.09 -32.18
N GLY A 23 -12.59 -21.99 -33.49
CA GLY A 23 -13.68 -21.60 -34.41
C GLY A 23 -13.80 -20.09 -34.67
N TYR A 24 -12.89 -19.26 -34.14
CA TYR A 24 -12.92 -17.83 -34.43
C TYR A 24 -12.41 -17.50 -35.83
N ALA A 25 -13.09 -16.59 -36.53
CA ALA A 25 -12.68 -16.09 -37.83
C ALA A 25 -11.98 -14.72 -37.71
N PRO A 26 -10.89 -14.46 -38.45
CA PRO A 26 -10.31 -13.13 -38.58
C PRO A 26 -11.34 -12.13 -39.12
N ALA A 27 -11.52 -11.02 -38.42
CA ALA A 27 -12.50 -9.99 -38.75
C ALA A 27 -11.86 -8.63 -39.06
N GLY A 28 -10.65 -8.35 -38.55
CA GLY A 28 -9.94 -7.11 -38.83
C GLY A 28 -8.51 -7.10 -38.31
N LEU A 29 -7.67 -6.24 -38.91
CA LEU A 29 -6.33 -5.93 -38.43
C LEU A 29 -6.12 -4.42 -38.59
N HIS A 30 -6.32 -3.68 -37.51
CA HIS A 30 -6.30 -2.21 -37.51
C HIS A 30 -4.92 -1.70 -37.13
N VAL A 31 -4.35 -0.77 -37.90
CA VAL A 31 -3.00 -0.24 -37.66
C VAL A 31 -3.07 1.16 -37.04
N TYR A 32 -2.36 1.34 -35.93
CA TYR A 32 -2.14 2.64 -35.30
C TYR A 32 -0.80 3.18 -35.76
N ARG A 33 -0.80 4.42 -36.25
CA ARG A 33 0.37 5.07 -36.84
C ARG A 33 0.71 6.34 -36.08
N ASP A 34 1.97 6.72 -36.11
CA ASP A 34 2.42 8.04 -35.67
C ASP A 34 1.99 9.14 -36.67
N PRO A 35 2.19 10.43 -36.38
CA PRO A 35 1.87 11.52 -37.31
C PRO A 35 2.57 11.44 -38.67
N GLY A 36 3.73 10.77 -38.75
CA GLY A 36 4.49 10.55 -39.98
C GLY A 36 4.01 9.35 -40.80
N GLY A 37 3.02 8.60 -40.32
CA GLY A 37 2.48 7.41 -40.98
C GLY A 37 3.24 6.12 -40.66
N VAL A 38 4.18 6.13 -39.73
CA VAL A 38 4.93 4.93 -39.31
C VAL A 38 4.04 4.06 -38.40
N PRO A 39 3.87 2.76 -38.68
CA PRO A 39 3.12 1.85 -37.81
C PRO A 39 3.75 1.73 -36.41
N LEU A 40 2.96 1.97 -35.38
CA LEU A 40 3.35 1.81 -33.97
C LEU A 40 2.92 0.46 -33.43
N PHE A 41 1.65 0.11 -33.62
CA PHE A 41 1.09 -1.18 -33.24
C PHE A 41 -0.14 -1.51 -34.07
N TYR A 42 -0.63 -2.73 -33.93
CA TYR A 42 -1.78 -3.26 -34.63
C TYR A 42 -2.77 -3.83 -33.63
N ARG A 43 -4.06 -3.79 -33.93
CA ARG A 43 -5.10 -4.45 -33.15
C ARG A 43 -5.74 -5.56 -33.97
N ILE A 44 -5.51 -6.79 -33.51
CA ILE A 44 -6.07 -7.99 -34.11
C ILE A 44 -7.52 -8.11 -33.65
N ARG A 45 -8.45 -8.33 -34.57
CA ARG A 45 -9.86 -8.59 -34.26
C ARG A 45 -10.30 -9.90 -34.90
N LEU A 46 -10.79 -10.80 -34.07
CA LEU A 46 -11.43 -12.06 -34.45
C LEU A 46 -12.89 -12.04 -33.98
N LYS A 47 -13.77 -12.73 -34.70
CA LYS A 47 -15.17 -12.92 -34.34
C LYS A 47 -15.56 -14.38 -34.52
N HIS A 48 -16.19 -14.99 -33.52
CA HIS A 48 -16.76 -16.32 -33.66
C HIS A 48 -18.04 -16.24 -34.50
N PRO A 49 -18.17 -17.00 -35.60
CA PRO A 49 -19.29 -16.87 -36.53
C PRO A 49 -20.64 -17.29 -35.92
N GLU A 50 -20.63 -18.30 -35.04
CA GLU A 50 -21.87 -18.82 -34.43
C GLU A 50 -22.32 -18.01 -33.20
N THR A 51 -21.42 -17.75 -32.25
CA THR A 51 -21.76 -17.04 -30.99
C THR A 51 -21.70 -15.52 -31.12
N GLY A 52 -21.03 -14.99 -32.14
CA GLY A 52 -20.77 -13.56 -32.30
C GLY A 52 -19.70 -12.99 -31.37
N GLU A 53 -19.10 -13.82 -30.50
CA GLU A 53 -18.08 -13.41 -29.53
C GLU A 53 -16.85 -12.79 -30.22
N LYS A 54 -16.36 -11.67 -29.69
CA LYS A 54 -15.25 -10.90 -30.26
C LYS A 54 -13.99 -11.15 -29.44
N TRP A 55 -12.89 -11.48 -30.09
CA TRP A 55 -11.57 -11.52 -29.46
C TRP A 55 -10.69 -10.42 -30.07
N MET A 56 -10.20 -9.52 -29.22
CA MET A 56 -9.42 -8.36 -29.64
C MET A 56 -8.15 -8.27 -28.80
N ARG A 57 -6.99 -8.22 -29.46
CA ARG A 57 -5.69 -8.04 -28.80
C ARG A 57 -4.76 -7.14 -29.62
N PRO A 58 -4.04 -6.21 -28.97
CA PRO A 58 -2.98 -5.47 -29.62
C PRO A 58 -1.76 -6.36 -29.86
N MET A 59 -0.99 -6.04 -30.90
CA MET A 59 0.33 -6.60 -31.17
C MET A 59 1.26 -5.51 -31.70
N HIS A 60 2.55 -5.63 -31.43
CA HIS A 60 3.58 -4.75 -31.99
C HIS A 60 4.85 -5.52 -32.31
N HIS A 61 5.76 -4.90 -33.05
CA HIS A 61 7.08 -5.45 -33.33
C HIS A 61 8.07 -4.95 -32.28
N ASP A 62 8.72 -5.85 -31.54
CA ASP A 62 9.66 -5.51 -30.45
C ASP A 62 11.11 -5.26 -30.93
N GLY A 63 11.32 -5.25 -32.25
CA GLY A 63 12.63 -5.18 -32.89
C GLY A 63 13.20 -6.55 -33.31
N ARG A 64 12.59 -7.65 -32.85
CA ARG A 64 12.95 -9.02 -33.23
C ARG A 64 11.78 -9.78 -33.84
N ALA A 65 10.59 -9.65 -33.27
CA ALA A 65 9.40 -10.34 -33.72
C ALA A 65 8.12 -9.58 -33.35
N PHE A 66 6.99 -9.99 -33.92
CA PHE A 66 5.68 -9.54 -33.47
C PHE A 66 5.23 -10.28 -32.22
N VAL A 67 4.86 -9.50 -31.19
CA VAL A 67 4.40 -9.97 -29.87
C VAL A 67 3.05 -9.35 -29.51
N ILE A 68 2.29 -10.01 -28.63
CA ILE A 68 1.02 -9.49 -28.10
C ILE A 68 1.32 -8.39 -27.06
N GLY A 69 0.56 -7.30 -27.12
CA GLY A 69 0.69 -6.14 -26.25
C GLY A 69 0.82 -4.84 -27.03
N GLU A 70 0.61 -3.73 -26.35
CA GLU A 70 0.91 -2.40 -26.87
C GLU A 70 2.36 -2.04 -26.52
N PRO A 71 3.07 -1.29 -27.37
CA PRO A 71 4.35 -0.72 -27.01
C PRO A 71 4.14 0.37 -25.95
N THR A 72 5.22 0.81 -25.29
CA THR A 72 5.18 1.96 -24.40
C THR A 72 4.57 3.17 -25.13
N ALA A 73 3.54 3.77 -24.53
CA ALA A 73 2.85 4.90 -25.14
C ALA A 73 3.79 6.11 -25.30
N PRO A 74 3.64 6.91 -26.38
CA PRO A 74 4.31 8.19 -26.49
C PRO A 74 4.00 9.11 -25.30
N PRO A 75 4.88 10.07 -24.95
CA PRO A 75 4.63 11.02 -23.86
C PRO A 75 3.33 11.82 -23.99
N ALA A 76 2.85 12.05 -25.22
CA ALA A 76 1.62 12.79 -25.50
C ALA A 76 0.34 11.94 -25.27
N GLY A 77 0.48 10.62 -25.10
CA GLY A 77 -0.64 9.67 -25.05
C GLY A 77 -0.66 8.73 -26.26
N LYS A 78 -1.62 7.80 -26.25
CA LYS A 78 -1.83 6.85 -27.33
C LYS A 78 -2.37 7.58 -28.57
N PRO A 79 -1.86 7.28 -29.78
CA PRO A 79 -2.35 7.90 -31.00
C PRO A 79 -3.81 7.51 -31.27
N LEU A 80 -4.58 8.43 -31.83
CA LEU A 80 -5.91 8.13 -32.34
C LEU A 80 -5.81 7.24 -33.59
N TYR A 81 -6.81 6.38 -33.80
CA TYR A 81 -6.88 5.57 -35.01
C TYR A 81 -7.04 6.46 -36.26
N ARG A 82 -6.30 6.16 -37.33
CA ARG A 82 -6.25 6.99 -38.56
C ARG A 82 -5.67 8.40 -38.36
N LEU A 83 -4.74 8.57 -37.42
CA LEU A 83 -4.12 9.86 -37.13
C LEU A 83 -3.50 10.57 -38.35
N PRO A 84 -2.73 9.92 -39.25
CA PRO A 84 -2.21 10.60 -40.45
C PRO A 84 -3.31 11.16 -41.35
N GLU A 85 -4.37 10.37 -41.57
CA GLU A 85 -5.52 10.76 -42.38
C GLU A 85 -6.29 11.92 -41.73
N LEU A 86 -6.43 11.89 -40.40
CA LEU A 86 -7.02 12.95 -39.60
C LEU A 86 -6.25 14.26 -39.72
N LEU A 87 -4.90 14.22 -39.67
CA LEU A 87 -4.05 15.40 -39.78
C LEU A 87 -4.04 16.01 -41.19
N ALA A 88 -4.30 15.20 -42.22
CA ALA A 88 -4.32 15.63 -43.61
C ALA A 88 -5.60 16.41 -44.02
N ASP A 89 -6.68 16.28 -43.25
CA ASP A 89 -7.97 16.94 -43.50
C ASP A 89 -8.33 17.84 -42.31
N ALA A 90 -8.60 19.13 -42.54
CA ALA A 90 -8.96 20.09 -41.50
C ALA A 90 -10.48 20.18 -41.21
N GLY A 91 -11.30 19.38 -41.90
CA GLY A 91 -12.75 19.39 -41.76
C GLY A 91 -13.28 18.77 -40.44
N PRO A 92 -14.62 18.69 -40.31
CA PRO A 92 -15.27 18.07 -39.16
C PRO A 92 -14.88 16.60 -39.00
N VAL A 93 -14.73 16.16 -37.75
CA VAL A 93 -14.24 14.82 -37.42
C VAL A 93 -15.32 14.04 -36.68
N TYR A 94 -15.57 12.82 -37.16
CA TYR A 94 -16.46 11.88 -36.49
C TYR A 94 -15.67 11.04 -35.49
N VAL A 95 -16.11 11.01 -34.24
CA VAL A 95 -15.56 10.10 -33.23
C VAL A 95 -16.55 8.99 -32.96
N VAL A 96 -16.06 7.75 -33.06
CA VAL A 96 -16.82 6.52 -32.84
C VAL A 96 -16.10 5.64 -31.81
N GLU A 97 -16.76 4.60 -31.31
CA GLU A 97 -16.17 3.71 -30.30
C GLU A 97 -15.13 2.75 -30.89
N GLY A 98 -15.40 2.12 -32.04
CA GLY A 98 -14.56 1.08 -32.61
C GLY A 98 -13.89 1.44 -33.94
N GLU A 99 -12.78 0.75 -34.26
CA GLU A 99 -12.04 0.98 -35.51
C GLU A 99 -12.85 0.61 -36.76
N ALA A 100 -13.71 -0.42 -36.68
CA ALA A 100 -14.58 -0.81 -37.79
C ALA A 100 -15.61 0.27 -38.15
N CYS A 101 -16.16 0.96 -37.15
CA CYS A 101 -17.06 2.09 -37.34
C CYS A 101 -16.33 3.25 -38.04
N ALA A 102 -15.09 3.52 -37.62
CA ALA A 102 -14.27 4.57 -38.22
C ALA A 102 -13.94 4.25 -39.69
N ASP A 103 -13.60 3.00 -39.99
CA ASP A 103 -13.35 2.54 -41.35
C ASP A 103 -14.59 2.56 -42.25
N ALA A 104 -15.77 2.22 -41.70
CA ALA A 104 -17.04 2.29 -42.42
C ALA A 104 -17.38 3.73 -42.83
N LEU A 105 -17.30 4.69 -41.90
CA LEU A 105 -17.53 6.11 -42.20
C LEU A 105 -16.49 6.66 -43.18
N ALA A 106 -15.23 6.29 -43.01
CA ALA A 106 -14.17 6.73 -43.90
C ALA A 106 -14.29 6.19 -45.33
N THR A 107 -14.88 5.02 -45.51
CA THR A 107 -15.19 4.45 -46.84
C THR A 107 -16.20 5.33 -47.59
N LEU A 108 -17.05 6.07 -46.88
CA LEU A 108 -17.97 7.06 -47.46
C LEU A 108 -17.30 8.41 -47.72
N GLY A 109 -16.05 8.62 -47.28
CA GLY A 109 -15.36 9.91 -47.38
C GLY A 109 -15.58 10.84 -46.18
N ILE A 110 -15.94 10.28 -45.02
CA ILE A 110 -16.06 11.03 -43.76
C ILE A 110 -14.78 10.84 -42.93
N SER A 111 -14.18 11.94 -42.49
CA SER A 111 -13.05 11.89 -41.55
C SER A 111 -13.53 11.34 -40.22
N ALA A 112 -13.08 10.14 -39.85
CA ALA A 112 -13.53 9.42 -38.66
C ALA A 112 -12.36 8.78 -37.90
N THR A 113 -12.47 8.76 -36.58
CA THR A 113 -11.42 8.25 -35.67
C THR A 113 -12.00 7.59 -34.42
N THR A 114 -11.15 6.90 -33.66
CA THR A 114 -11.44 6.34 -32.35
C THR A 114 -10.18 6.30 -31.48
N SER A 115 -10.35 6.28 -30.16
CA SER A 115 -9.29 5.94 -29.20
C SER A 115 -9.06 4.42 -29.09
N GLY A 116 -9.93 3.61 -29.71
CA GLY A 116 -9.81 2.16 -29.89
C GLY A 116 -10.75 1.29 -29.06
N SER A 117 -11.29 1.78 -27.95
CA SER A 117 -12.38 1.13 -27.19
C SER A 117 -13.03 2.11 -26.23
N ALA A 118 -14.20 1.74 -25.67
CA ALA A 118 -14.85 2.52 -24.61
C ALA A 118 -13.95 2.84 -23.40
N ALA A 119 -12.93 2.02 -23.12
CA ALA A 119 -12.04 2.17 -21.98
C ALA A 119 -10.73 2.90 -22.27
N SER A 120 -10.46 3.28 -23.53
CA SER A 120 -9.18 3.90 -23.92
C SER A 120 -9.21 5.42 -24.03
N ALA A 121 -10.33 6.06 -23.68
CA ALA A 121 -10.47 7.51 -23.73
C ALA A 121 -9.39 8.24 -22.91
N ASP A 122 -9.05 7.75 -21.72
CA ASP A 122 -8.09 8.42 -20.82
C ASP A 122 -6.64 8.34 -21.29
N ALA A 123 -6.27 7.25 -21.94
CA ALA A 123 -4.91 7.02 -22.37
C ALA A 123 -4.59 7.67 -23.73
N ALA A 124 -5.60 8.17 -24.46
CA ALA A 124 -5.45 8.70 -25.80
C ALA A 124 -5.04 10.18 -25.83
N ASP A 125 -4.25 10.54 -26.84
CA ASP A 125 -3.91 11.91 -27.18
C ASP A 125 -5.03 12.54 -28.03
N TRP A 126 -5.82 13.43 -27.41
CA TRP A 126 -6.91 14.15 -28.07
C TRP A 126 -6.49 15.48 -28.70
N SER A 127 -5.22 15.90 -28.52
CA SER A 127 -4.71 17.16 -29.08
C SER A 127 -4.85 17.30 -30.61
N PRO A 128 -4.88 16.23 -31.43
CA PRO A 128 -5.15 16.36 -32.87
C PRO A 128 -6.53 16.95 -33.21
N LEU A 129 -7.48 16.96 -32.27
CA LEU A 129 -8.82 17.53 -32.45
C LEU A 129 -8.93 18.99 -32.00
N CYS A 130 -7.81 19.61 -31.62
CA CYS A 130 -7.77 21.02 -31.22
C CYS A 130 -8.31 21.94 -32.32
N GLY A 131 -9.28 22.78 -31.96
CA GLY A 131 -9.93 23.74 -32.85
C GLY A 131 -10.86 23.13 -33.90
N ARG A 132 -11.19 21.83 -33.81
CA ARG A 132 -12.05 21.15 -34.79
C ARG A 132 -13.49 21.03 -34.35
N ASP A 133 -14.40 20.94 -35.31
CA ASP A 133 -15.78 20.52 -35.08
C ASP A 133 -15.83 19.00 -34.95
N VAL A 134 -16.31 18.50 -33.81
CA VAL A 134 -16.36 17.07 -33.52
C VAL A 134 -17.80 16.59 -33.44
N VAL A 135 -18.10 15.52 -34.19
CA VAL A 135 -19.39 14.85 -34.18
C VAL A 135 -19.22 13.45 -33.58
N PHE A 136 -19.83 13.22 -32.43
CA PHE A 136 -19.75 11.93 -31.76
C PHE A 136 -20.88 11.02 -32.21
N TRP A 137 -20.56 9.80 -32.65
CA TRP A 137 -21.53 8.75 -32.93
C TRP A 137 -21.25 7.55 -32.02
N ARG A 138 -22.00 7.50 -30.92
CA ARG A 138 -21.88 6.47 -29.90
C ARG A 138 -22.64 5.20 -30.27
N ASP A 139 -22.25 4.09 -29.67
CA ASP A 139 -23.03 2.85 -29.67
C ASP A 139 -24.32 3.04 -28.84
N ASN A 140 -25.39 2.34 -29.24
CA ASN A 140 -26.71 2.44 -28.62
C ASN A 140 -26.82 1.59 -27.34
N ASP A 141 -25.95 1.87 -26.36
CA ASP A 141 -25.97 1.23 -25.05
C ASP A 141 -25.35 2.12 -23.95
N GLY A 142 -25.32 1.60 -22.72
CA GLY A 142 -24.76 2.29 -21.55
C GLY A 142 -23.23 2.52 -21.62
N PRO A 143 -22.40 1.53 -21.98
CA PRO A 143 -20.98 1.72 -22.23
C PRO A 143 -20.65 2.81 -23.26
N GLY A 144 -21.33 2.80 -24.41
CA GLY A 144 -21.16 3.80 -25.46
C GLY A 144 -21.55 5.20 -25.00
N GLN A 145 -22.59 5.33 -24.16
CA GLN A 145 -22.90 6.60 -23.52
C GLN A 145 -21.77 7.09 -22.60
N ARG A 146 -21.24 6.24 -21.71
CA ARG A 146 -20.13 6.64 -20.82
C ARG A 146 -18.88 7.03 -21.60
N TYR A 147 -18.57 6.31 -22.67
CA TYR A 147 -17.46 6.66 -23.56
C TYR A 147 -17.67 8.02 -24.22
N ALA A 148 -18.87 8.29 -24.74
CA ALA A 148 -19.24 9.59 -25.30
C ALA A 148 -19.08 10.73 -24.29
N GLU A 149 -19.52 10.53 -23.05
CA GLU A 149 -19.38 11.50 -21.96
C GLU A 149 -17.90 11.76 -21.62
N ALA A 150 -17.11 10.70 -21.48
CA ALA A 150 -15.67 10.79 -21.18
C ALA A 150 -14.89 11.53 -22.27
N VAL A 151 -15.14 11.21 -23.55
CA VAL A 151 -14.49 11.89 -24.67
C VAL A 151 -14.96 13.34 -24.79
N THR A 152 -16.26 13.59 -24.64
CA THR A 152 -16.82 14.97 -24.62
C THR A 152 -16.14 15.81 -23.55
N ALA A 153 -15.95 15.27 -22.34
CA ALA A 153 -15.27 15.97 -21.26
C ALA A 153 -13.81 16.34 -21.63
N LYS A 154 -13.09 15.49 -22.35
CA LYS A 154 -11.71 15.74 -22.81
C LYS A 154 -11.63 16.75 -23.94
N LEU A 155 -12.63 16.81 -24.80
CA LEU A 155 -12.67 17.73 -25.93
C LEU A 155 -13.14 19.13 -25.53
N ARG A 156 -13.75 19.31 -24.35
CA ARG A 156 -14.11 20.64 -23.84
C ARG A 156 -12.88 21.52 -23.69
N GLY A 157 -12.90 22.67 -24.36
CA GLY A 157 -11.80 23.63 -24.35
C GLY A 157 -10.63 23.28 -25.29
N ILE A 158 -10.72 22.16 -26.01
CA ILE A 158 -9.77 21.77 -27.06
C ILE A 158 -10.45 21.85 -28.42
N ALA A 159 -11.58 21.17 -28.62
CA ALA A 159 -12.38 21.22 -29.85
C ALA A 159 -13.11 22.55 -30.00
N ALA A 160 -13.39 22.98 -31.24
CA ALA A 160 -14.22 24.15 -31.52
C ALA A 160 -15.69 23.90 -31.15
N SER A 161 -16.18 22.69 -31.41
CA SER A 161 -17.53 22.24 -31.04
C SER A 161 -17.57 20.73 -30.83
N VAL A 162 -18.52 20.27 -30.00
CA VAL A 162 -18.81 18.84 -29.81
C VAL A 162 -20.32 18.65 -29.86
N GLU A 163 -20.79 17.93 -30.86
CA GLU A 163 -22.19 17.53 -31.05
C GLU A 163 -22.30 16.01 -31.06
N TRP A 164 -23.43 15.45 -30.67
CA TRP A 164 -23.69 14.01 -30.74
C TRP A 164 -24.73 13.73 -31.80
N ILE A 165 -24.58 12.63 -32.54
CA ILE A 165 -25.65 12.09 -33.37
C ILE A 165 -26.81 11.71 -32.46
N ASP A 166 -27.99 12.24 -32.76
CA ASP A 166 -29.21 11.84 -32.08
C ASP A 166 -29.58 10.42 -32.52
N LEU A 167 -29.47 9.46 -31.61
CA LEU A 167 -29.81 8.07 -31.90
C LEU A 167 -31.33 7.82 -31.89
N ALA A 168 -32.13 8.68 -31.24
CA ALA A 168 -33.57 8.49 -31.11
C ALA A 168 -34.30 8.33 -32.46
N PRO A 169 -34.03 9.14 -33.51
CA PRO A 169 -34.65 8.96 -34.82
C PRO A 169 -34.04 7.80 -35.64
N LEU A 170 -32.91 7.22 -35.23
CA LEU A 170 -32.22 6.19 -36.02
C LEU A 170 -32.77 4.77 -35.79
N ALA A 171 -33.59 4.59 -34.75
CA ALA A 171 -34.23 3.31 -34.40
C ALA A 171 -33.25 2.11 -34.39
N LEU A 172 -32.02 2.33 -33.90
CA LEU A 172 -31.00 1.29 -33.83
C LEU A 172 -31.36 0.22 -32.79
N PRO A 173 -30.97 -1.05 -33.02
CA PRO A 173 -31.10 -2.09 -32.00
C PRO A 173 -30.27 -1.75 -30.75
N GLU A 174 -30.53 -2.44 -29.64
CA GLU A 174 -29.65 -2.40 -28.47
C GLU A 174 -28.23 -2.85 -28.87
N HIS A 175 -27.21 -2.13 -28.42
CA HIS A 175 -25.81 -2.27 -28.88
C HIS A 175 -25.57 -1.94 -30.37
N GLY A 176 -26.54 -1.32 -31.05
CA GLY A 176 -26.40 -0.92 -32.43
C GLY A 176 -25.46 0.27 -32.62
N ASP A 177 -24.66 0.25 -33.68
CA ASP A 177 -23.67 1.30 -34.00
C ASP A 177 -23.90 1.92 -35.40
N CYS A 178 -22.96 2.75 -35.88
CA CYS A 178 -23.07 3.35 -37.21
C CYS A 178 -22.95 2.31 -38.35
N VAL A 179 -22.29 1.17 -38.12
CA VAL A 179 -22.20 0.09 -39.10
C VAL A 179 -23.55 -0.59 -39.23
N ASP A 180 -24.26 -0.83 -38.12
CA ASP A 180 -25.62 -1.35 -38.15
C ASP A 180 -26.58 -0.40 -38.87
N TRP A 181 -26.43 0.92 -38.63
CA TRP A 181 -27.22 1.92 -39.35
C TRP A 181 -26.97 1.88 -40.86
N LEU A 182 -25.70 1.83 -41.29
CA LEU A 182 -25.31 1.75 -42.70
C LEU A 182 -25.79 0.45 -43.37
N ALA A 183 -25.82 -0.67 -42.64
CA ALA A 183 -26.36 -1.92 -43.14
C ALA A 183 -27.87 -1.84 -43.42
N GLN A 184 -28.62 -1.09 -42.61
CA GLN A 184 -30.04 -0.80 -42.83
C GLN A 184 -30.27 0.23 -43.95
N HIS A 185 -29.27 1.03 -44.28
CA HIS A 185 -29.33 2.11 -45.27
C HIS A 185 -28.25 1.95 -46.35
N PRO A 186 -28.31 0.91 -47.20
CA PRO A 186 -27.25 0.59 -48.17
C PRO A 186 -26.99 1.68 -49.24
N GLY A 187 -27.90 2.65 -49.39
CA GLY A 187 -27.75 3.82 -50.27
C GLY A 187 -27.22 5.08 -49.57
N ALA A 188 -26.81 5.00 -48.30
CA ALA A 188 -26.33 6.15 -47.55
C ALA A 188 -25.05 6.76 -48.18
N THR A 189 -25.03 8.09 -48.28
CA THR A 189 -23.88 8.86 -48.75
C THR A 189 -23.25 9.63 -47.59
N ALA A 190 -22.03 10.16 -47.78
CA ALA A 190 -21.42 11.05 -46.78
C ALA A 190 -22.31 12.23 -46.42
N ASP A 191 -22.97 12.85 -47.41
CA ASP A 191 -23.86 13.97 -47.17
C ASP A 191 -25.12 13.55 -46.40
N GLY A 192 -25.64 12.35 -46.68
CA GLY A 192 -26.74 11.76 -45.91
C GLY A 192 -26.39 11.55 -44.44
N VAL A 193 -25.19 11.03 -44.16
CA VAL A 193 -24.67 10.89 -42.79
C VAL A 193 -24.42 12.25 -42.12
N ARG A 194 -23.87 13.22 -42.84
CA ARG A 194 -23.64 14.58 -42.32
C ARG A 194 -24.94 15.29 -41.95
N ALA A 195 -26.03 14.97 -42.65
CA ALA A 195 -27.36 15.53 -42.44
C ALA A 195 -28.17 14.84 -41.32
N LEU A 196 -27.64 13.78 -40.70
CA LEU A 196 -28.30 13.16 -39.54
C LEU A 196 -28.48 14.18 -38.42
N ALA A 197 -29.61 14.06 -37.71
CA ALA A 197 -29.94 14.94 -36.60
C ALA A 197 -28.84 14.87 -35.52
N ARG A 198 -28.48 16.04 -34.99
CA ARG A 198 -27.50 16.19 -33.94
C ARG A 198 -28.12 16.87 -32.75
N VAL A 199 -27.69 16.46 -31.57
CA VAL A 199 -27.98 17.13 -30.32
C VAL A 199 -26.71 17.74 -29.76
N PRO A 200 -26.80 18.89 -29.06
CA PRO A 200 -25.68 19.36 -28.26
C PRO A 200 -25.21 18.26 -27.33
N ALA A 201 -23.90 18.08 -27.20
CA ALA A 201 -23.36 17.17 -26.20
C ALA A 201 -23.89 17.60 -24.81
N PRO A 202 -24.30 16.66 -23.94
CA PRO A 202 -24.94 17.00 -22.67
C PRO A 202 -24.07 17.95 -21.84
N GLU A 203 -24.74 18.88 -21.14
CA GLU A 203 -24.11 19.70 -20.10
C GLU A 203 -23.75 18.79 -18.91
N LEU A 204 -22.68 18.01 -19.06
CA LEU A 204 -22.01 17.38 -17.93
C LEU A 204 -21.62 18.51 -16.98
N SER A 205 -22.10 18.44 -15.74
CA SER A 205 -21.69 19.37 -14.69
C SER A 205 -20.17 19.42 -14.69
N PRO A 206 -19.56 20.62 -14.80
CA PRO A 206 -18.11 20.69 -14.90
C PRO A 206 -17.52 20.07 -13.63
N PRO A 207 -16.53 19.15 -13.72
CA PRO A 207 -15.52 19.12 -12.68
C PRO A 207 -14.94 20.56 -12.58
N PRO A 208 -14.68 21.08 -11.37
CA PRO A 208 -14.35 22.49 -11.17
C PRO A 208 -13.29 22.94 -12.18
N ALA A 209 -13.64 24.00 -12.92
CA ALA A 209 -12.88 24.48 -14.06
C ALA A 209 -11.41 24.75 -13.70
N SER A 210 -10.50 24.25 -14.52
CA SER A 210 -9.35 25.04 -14.91
C SER A 210 -9.11 24.86 -16.40
N PRO A 211 -9.37 25.87 -17.25
CA PRO A 211 -8.75 25.90 -18.57
C PRO A 211 -7.24 25.88 -18.36
N ALA A 212 -6.49 25.21 -19.23
CA ALA A 212 -5.03 25.28 -19.24
C ALA A 212 -4.60 26.70 -19.65
N ALA A 213 -4.78 27.67 -18.75
CA ALA A 213 -3.86 28.78 -18.65
C ALA A 213 -2.47 28.15 -18.47
N ALA A 214 -1.46 28.67 -19.17
CA ALA A 214 -0.07 28.34 -18.86
C ALA A 214 0.11 28.34 -17.33
N PRO A 215 0.86 27.37 -16.75
CA PRO A 215 0.98 27.23 -15.31
C PRO A 215 1.32 28.60 -14.71
N ARG A 216 0.37 29.16 -13.97
CA ARG A 216 0.50 30.47 -13.35
C ARG A 216 0.64 30.28 -11.85
N VAL A 217 1.61 30.96 -11.27
CA VAL A 217 1.76 31.02 -9.82
C VAL A 217 0.72 31.99 -9.30
N ILE A 218 -0.11 31.54 -8.36
CA ILE A 218 -0.97 32.42 -7.58
C ILE A 218 -0.14 32.87 -6.38
N LEU A 219 0.22 34.16 -6.35
CA LEU A 219 0.85 34.78 -5.19
C LEU A 219 -0.27 35.37 -4.32
N GLN A 220 -0.43 34.84 -3.11
CA GLN A 220 -1.30 35.43 -2.10
C GLN A 220 -0.45 36.23 -1.11
N PRO A 221 -0.72 37.53 -0.89
CA PRO A 221 -0.08 38.30 0.16
C PRO A 221 -0.29 37.63 1.52
N ALA A 222 0.76 37.52 2.34
CA ALA A 222 0.65 36.89 3.65
C ALA A 222 -0.33 37.62 4.59
N CYS A 223 -0.59 38.90 4.37
CA CYS A 223 -1.60 39.67 5.12
C CYS A 223 -3.04 39.22 4.85
N ASP A 224 -3.28 38.56 3.71
CA ASP A 224 -4.59 38.05 3.31
C ASP A 224 -4.78 36.59 3.78
N VAL A 225 -3.80 36.03 4.49
CA VAL A 225 -3.87 34.69 5.10
C VAL A 225 -4.11 34.87 6.59
N GLU A 226 -5.30 34.51 7.07
CA GLU A 226 -5.61 34.56 8.50
C GLU A 226 -4.78 33.52 9.27
N PRO A 227 -3.98 33.92 10.28
CA PRO A 227 -3.25 32.96 11.10
C PRO A 227 -4.21 32.06 11.88
N GLN A 228 -4.08 30.74 11.70
CA GLN A 228 -4.88 29.76 12.43
C GLN A 228 -4.00 28.92 13.36
N PRO A 229 -4.50 28.56 14.56
CA PRO A 229 -3.79 27.61 15.42
C PRO A 229 -3.72 26.23 14.75
N VAL A 230 -2.67 25.47 15.06
CA VAL A 230 -2.61 24.06 14.65
C VAL A 230 -3.76 23.31 15.34
N ASP A 231 -4.63 22.68 14.55
CA ASP A 231 -5.67 21.80 15.08
C ASP A 231 -5.06 20.44 15.42
N TRP A 232 -5.19 20.04 16.68
CA TRP A 232 -4.59 18.83 17.21
C TRP A 232 -5.68 17.82 17.59
N LEU A 233 -5.58 16.60 17.05
CA LEU A 233 -6.32 15.46 17.58
C LEU A 233 -5.76 15.06 18.94
N TRP A 234 -4.44 14.99 19.03
CA TRP A 234 -3.69 14.78 20.27
C TRP A 234 -2.57 15.83 20.35
N PRO A 235 -2.66 16.81 21.28
CA PRO A 235 -1.72 17.93 21.35
C PRO A 235 -0.25 17.51 21.38
N GLY A 236 0.50 17.91 20.35
CA GLY A 236 1.92 17.60 20.20
C GLY A 236 2.22 16.19 19.68
N TRP A 237 1.21 15.41 19.27
CA TRP A 237 1.38 14.02 18.82
C TRP A 237 0.67 13.71 17.50
N LEU A 238 -0.55 14.20 17.31
CA LEU A 238 -1.35 14.02 16.09
C LEU A 238 -2.03 15.34 15.71
N ALA A 239 -1.53 16.00 14.66
CA ALA A 239 -2.09 17.22 14.10
C ALA A 239 -3.04 16.90 12.94
N ALA A 240 -4.23 17.51 12.95
CA ALA A 240 -5.13 17.49 11.80
C ALA A 240 -4.44 18.10 10.57
N GLY A 241 -4.69 17.52 9.40
CA GLY A 241 -4.15 18.04 8.15
C GLY A 241 -2.69 17.69 7.86
N LYS A 242 -2.07 16.79 8.64
CA LYS A 242 -0.63 16.50 8.55
C LYS A 242 -0.32 15.01 8.51
N LEU A 243 0.81 14.69 7.87
CA LEU A 243 1.42 13.36 7.87
C LEU A 243 2.31 13.14 9.12
N HIS A 244 2.14 11.98 9.72
CA HIS A 244 2.84 11.47 10.90
C HIS A 244 3.43 10.09 10.57
N LEU A 245 4.50 9.73 11.26
CA LEU A 245 5.02 8.37 11.20
C LEU A 245 5.19 7.76 12.59
N ILE A 246 5.01 6.45 12.67
CA ILE A 246 5.46 5.62 13.78
C ILE A 246 6.47 4.59 13.27
N GLY A 247 7.72 4.73 13.73
CA GLY A 247 8.86 3.89 13.39
C GLY A 247 9.26 2.97 14.54
N GLY A 248 9.92 1.85 14.25
CA GLY A 248 10.47 1.00 15.30
C GLY A 248 10.88 -0.39 14.84
N ALA A 249 11.68 -1.06 15.66
CA ALA A 249 12.09 -2.44 15.42
C ALA A 249 10.87 -3.39 15.29
N PRO A 250 10.97 -4.50 14.55
CA PRO A 250 9.93 -5.53 14.53
C PRO A 250 9.51 -6.00 15.93
N GLY A 251 8.22 -6.31 16.11
CA GLY A 251 7.69 -6.84 17.37
C GLY A 251 7.57 -5.84 18.52
N THR A 252 7.85 -4.56 18.31
CA THR A 252 7.63 -3.48 19.31
C THR A 252 6.15 -3.20 19.58
N GLY A 253 5.26 -3.46 18.61
CA GLY A 253 3.81 -3.29 18.76
C GLY A 253 3.23 -2.06 18.06
N LYS A 254 3.92 -1.49 17.06
CA LYS A 254 3.51 -0.29 16.30
C LYS A 254 2.05 -0.34 15.84
N THR A 255 1.64 -1.42 15.18
CA THR A 255 0.27 -1.59 14.67
C THR A 255 -0.73 -1.66 15.82
N THR A 256 -0.40 -2.34 16.93
CA THR A 256 -1.25 -2.35 18.13
C THR A 256 -1.36 -0.96 18.76
N VAL A 257 -0.28 -0.16 18.76
CA VAL A 257 -0.31 1.26 19.17
C VAL A 257 -1.22 2.07 18.26
N ALA A 258 -1.07 1.95 16.94
CA ALA A 258 -1.93 2.65 15.99
C ALA A 258 -3.42 2.28 16.15
N VAL A 259 -3.72 1.00 16.39
CA VAL A 259 -5.07 0.51 16.72
C VAL A 259 -5.58 1.11 18.04
N GLY A 260 -4.74 1.23 19.07
CA GLY A 260 -5.09 1.91 20.32
C GLY A 260 -5.43 3.39 20.12
N LEU A 261 -4.66 4.10 19.29
CA LEU A 261 -4.95 5.49 18.92
C LEU A 261 -6.26 5.59 18.12
N ALA A 262 -6.48 4.67 17.17
CA ALA A 262 -7.73 4.57 16.42
C ALA A 262 -8.94 4.34 17.32
N ALA A 263 -8.82 3.48 18.34
CA ALA A 263 -9.87 3.25 19.33
C ALA A 263 -10.21 4.54 20.10
N ILE A 264 -9.19 5.27 20.59
CA ILE A 264 -9.37 6.55 21.28
C ILE A 264 -10.09 7.58 20.40
N VAL A 265 -9.70 7.71 19.12
CA VAL A 265 -10.35 8.64 18.18
C VAL A 265 -11.79 8.21 17.89
N SER A 266 -12.06 6.95 17.58
CA SER A 266 -13.40 6.49 17.22
C SER A 266 -14.44 6.73 18.33
N GLN A 267 -14.03 6.59 19.59
CA GLN A 267 -14.90 6.77 20.76
C GLN A 267 -14.89 8.19 21.36
N GLY A 268 -13.92 9.03 21.03
CA GLY A 268 -13.67 10.27 21.78
C GLY A 268 -13.15 10.00 23.20
N GLY A 269 -12.26 9.01 23.32
CA GLY A 269 -11.68 8.54 24.57
C GLY A 269 -10.66 9.52 25.17
N ARG A 270 -9.84 9.02 26.11
CA ARG A 270 -8.74 9.79 26.70
C ARG A 270 -7.41 9.37 26.11
N TRP A 271 -6.61 10.37 25.78
CA TRP A 271 -5.21 10.21 25.45
C TRP A 271 -4.39 9.84 26.70
N PRO A 272 -3.14 9.34 26.53
CA PRO A 272 -2.25 9.02 27.64
C PRO A 272 -1.95 10.19 28.60
N ASP A 273 -1.98 11.43 28.11
CA ASP A 273 -1.84 12.64 28.94
C ASP A 273 -3.14 13.05 29.68
N GLY A 274 -4.20 12.25 29.55
CA GLY A 274 -5.52 12.49 30.15
C GLY A 274 -6.43 13.44 29.37
N SER A 275 -5.92 14.13 28.34
CA SER A 275 -6.74 14.96 27.45
C SER A 275 -7.74 14.11 26.66
N ARG A 276 -8.83 14.72 26.17
CA ARG A 276 -9.89 13.99 25.47
C ARG A 276 -9.78 14.15 23.95
N ALA A 277 -9.96 13.05 23.24
CA ALA A 277 -10.06 13.06 21.79
C ALA A 277 -11.43 13.59 21.35
N ARG A 278 -11.45 14.29 20.22
CA ARG A 278 -12.68 14.54 19.47
C ARG A 278 -13.04 13.25 18.73
N ALA A 279 -14.28 12.79 18.89
CA ALA A 279 -14.73 11.57 18.22
C ALA A 279 -14.84 11.79 16.70
N GLY A 280 -14.59 10.75 15.91
CA GLY A 280 -14.86 10.75 14.47
C GLY A 280 -14.44 9.46 13.78
N SER A 281 -14.71 9.38 12.47
CA SER A 281 -14.34 8.22 11.67
C SER A 281 -12.83 8.03 11.56
N VAL A 282 -12.40 6.78 11.68
CA VAL A 282 -11.04 6.32 11.47
C VAL A 282 -11.02 5.37 10.28
N VAL A 283 -10.06 5.54 9.39
CA VAL A 283 -9.87 4.65 8.26
C VAL A 283 -8.51 3.98 8.39
N ILE A 284 -8.47 2.66 8.18
CA ILE A 284 -7.25 1.86 8.30
C ILE A 284 -7.06 1.09 7.01
N TRP A 285 -5.87 1.18 6.44
CA TRP A 285 -5.40 0.22 5.46
C TRP A 285 -4.23 -0.54 6.07
N SER A 286 -4.31 -1.87 6.06
CA SER A 286 -3.19 -2.75 6.38
C SER A 286 -2.92 -3.69 5.22
N GLY A 287 -1.67 -3.71 4.75
CA GLY A 287 -1.20 -4.71 3.80
C GLY A 287 -0.60 -5.96 4.47
N GLU A 288 -0.50 -5.97 5.81
CA GLU A 288 0.21 -7.01 6.58
C GLU A 288 -0.72 -7.85 7.47
N ASP A 289 -1.74 -7.24 8.08
CA ASP A 289 -2.65 -7.91 9.01
C ASP A 289 -4.01 -8.21 8.35
N ASP A 290 -4.60 -9.37 8.66
CA ASP A 290 -5.96 -9.70 8.24
C ASP A 290 -7.02 -8.97 9.08
N ASP A 291 -8.09 -8.57 8.40
CA ASP A 291 -9.17 -7.78 9.01
C ASP A 291 -9.94 -8.56 10.07
N ALA A 292 -10.27 -9.82 9.80
CA ALA A 292 -11.20 -10.62 10.59
C ALA A 292 -10.52 -11.28 11.80
N ASP A 293 -9.31 -11.81 11.64
CA ASP A 293 -8.60 -12.53 12.70
C ASP A 293 -7.64 -11.65 13.52
N THR A 294 -7.24 -10.49 12.99
CA THR A 294 -6.19 -9.67 13.61
C THR A 294 -6.64 -8.24 13.91
N LEU A 295 -7.01 -7.43 12.91
CA LEU A 295 -7.32 -6.01 13.14
C LEU A 295 -8.63 -5.80 13.91
N ASN A 296 -9.73 -6.42 13.47
CA ASN A 296 -11.02 -6.26 14.11
C ASN A 296 -11.02 -6.74 15.56
N PRO A 297 -10.42 -7.90 15.90
CA PRO A 297 -10.27 -8.32 17.29
C PRO A 297 -9.48 -7.32 18.14
N ARG A 298 -8.36 -6.79 17.63
CA ARG A 298 -7.55 -5.77 18.34
C ARG A 298 -8.32 -4.47 18.54
N LEU A 299 -9.07 -4.01 17.54
CA LEU A 299 -9.94 -2.83 17.65
C LEU A 299 -11.00 -3.00 18.74
N ARG A 300 -11.65 -4.16 18.79
CA ARG A 300 -12.64 -4.49 19.84
C ARG A 300 -11.98 -4.57 21.22
N ALA A 301 -10.83 -5.23 21.34
CA ALA A 301 -10.11 -5.34 22.60
C ALA A 301 -9.64 -3.99 23.12
N ALA A 302 -9.24 -3.07 22.22
CA ALA A 302 -8.88 -1.69 22.54
C ALA A 302 -10.10 -0.81 22.87
N GLY A 303 -11.32 -1.33 22.70
CA GLY A 303 -12.55 -0.57 22.88
C GLY A 303 -12.69 0.50 21.80
N ALA A 304 -12.62 0.13 20.51
CA ALA A 304 -12.99 1.03 19.42
C ALA A 304 -14.52 1.04 19.22
N ASP A 305 -15.07 2.17 18.76
CA ASP A 305 -16.42 2.15 18.15
C ASP A 305 -16.28 1.66 16.71
N THR A 306 -16.47 0.36 16.49
CA THR A 306 -16.27 -0.28 15.18
C THR A 306 -17.23 0.23 14.09
N ARG A 307 -18.26 1.00 14.42
CA ARG A 307 -19.14 1.65 13.42
C ARG A 307 -18.49 2.90 12.80
N ARG A 308 -17.49 3.45 13.47
CA ARG A 308 -16.68 4.59 13.02
C ARG A 308 -15.31 4.16 12.52
N VAL A 309 -15.00 2.86 12.53
CA VAL A 309 -13.74 2.34 12.00
C VAL A 309 -14.01 1.66 10.68
N HIS A 310 -13.38 2.14 9.62
CA HIS A 310 -13.52 1.63 8.26
C HIS A 310 -12.19 1.02 7.84
N VAL A 311 -12.22 -0.19 7.28
CA VAL A 311 -11.03 -0.86 6.77
C VAL A 311 -11.05 -0.84 5.24
N VAL A 312 -9.91 -0.48 4.64
CA VAL A 312 -9.76 -0.39 3.19
C VAL A 312 -9.42 -1.78 2.65
N ALA A 313 -10.39 -2.42 1.99
CA ALA A 313 -10.23 -3.80 1.52
C ALA A 313 -9.92 -3.89 0.01
N ARG A 314 -10.85 -3.42 -0.84
CA ARG A 314 -10.79 -3.58 -2.31
C ARG A 314 -11.22 -2.32 -3.02
N VAL A 315 -10.73 -2.16 -4.25
CA VAL A 315 -11.21 -1.18 -5.22
C VAL A 315 -12.13 -1.89 -6.20
N VAL A 316 -13.22 -1.23 -6.59
CA VAL A 316 -14.15 -1.72 -7.61
C VAL A 316 -14.09 -0.78 -8.80
N GLU A 317 -13.79 -1.32 -9.98
CA GLU A 317 -13.64 -0.57 -11.22
C GLU A 317 -14.25 -1.40 -12.37
N GLY A 318 -15.18 -0.82 -13.12
CA GLY A 318 -15.79 -1.51 -14.26
C GLY A 318 -16.55 -2.81 -13.94
N GLY A 319 -16.97 -3.01 -12.67
CA GLY A 319 -17.62 -4.25 -12.21
C GLY A 319 -16.67 -5.35 -11.75
N GLU A 320 -15.36 -5.15 -11.88
CA GLU A 320 -14.33 -6.03 -11.31
C GLU A 320 -13.83 -5.47 -9.98
N SER A 321 -13.28 -6.34 -9.11
CA SER A 321 -12.70 -5.91 -7.83
C SER A 321 -11.27 -6.39 -7.67
N TYR A 322 -10.37 -5.50 -7.24
CA TYR A 322 -8.96 -5.80 -6.99
C TYR A 322 -8.49 -5.28 -5.61
N PRO A 323 -7.40 -5.84 -5.05
CA PRO A 323 -6.84 -5.36 -3.78
C PRO A 323 -6.38 -3.92 -3.88
N PHE A 324 -6.65 -3.12 -2.84
CA PHE A 324 -6.22 -1.73 -2.79
C PHE A 324 -4.68 -1.61 -2.76
N ASP A 325 -4.13 -0.76 -3.63
CA ASP A 325 -2.72 -0.38 -3.66
C ASP A 325 -2.56 1.11 -3.30
N PRO A 326 -1.97 1.47 -2.15
CA PRO A 326 -1.76 2.86 -1.76
C PRO A 326 -0.88 3.67 -2.72
N ALA A 327 -0.06 3.05 -3.55
CA ALA A 327 0.76 3.79 -4.51
C ALA A 327 -0.01 4.20 -5.78
N ARG A 328 -1.16 3.55 -6.05
CA ARG A 328 -1.98 3.77 -7.25
C ARG A 328 -3.36 4.33 -6.93
N ASP A 329 -3.98 3.84 -5.87
CA ASP A 329 -5.42 3.95 -5.65
C ASP A 329 -5.81 5.05 -4.64
N LEU A 330 -4.86 5.90 -4.21
CA LEU A 330 -5.11 6.96 -3.23
C LEU A 330 -6.15 7.99 -3.69
N ASP A 331 -6.28 8.23 -4.99
CA ASP A 331 -7.30 9.13 -5.52
C ASP A 331 -8.71 8.53 -5.34
N VAL A 332 -8.86 7.21 -5.52
CA VAL A 332 -10.13 6.52 -5.25
C VAL A 332 -10.43 6.49 -3.75
N LEU A 333 -9.41 6.27 -2.92
CA LEU A 333 -9.57 6.37 -1.46
C LEU A 333 -10.00 7.79 -1.05
N ARG A 334 -9.43 8.84 -1.66
CA ARG A 334 -9.80 10.23 -1.40
C ARG A 334 -11.31 10.45 -1.55
N ASP A 335 -11.89 9.96 -2.64
CA ASP A 335 -13.32 10.13 -2.89
C ASP A 335 -14.18 9.34 -1.90
N ALA A 336 -13.76 8.12 -1.53
CA ALA A 336 -14.42 7.35 -0.47
C ALA A 336 -14.35 8.06 0.89
N LEU A 337 -13.22 8.68 1.23
CA LEU A 337 -13.05 9.44 2.48
C LEU A 337 -13.91 10.71 2.51
N ARG A 338 -14.09 11.40 1.38
CA ARG A 338 -14.98 12.58 1.28
C ARG A 338 -16.45 12.23 1.52
N ALA A 339 -16.86 10.99 1.23
CA ALA A 339 -18.21 10.52 1.50
C ALA A 339 -18.47 10.26 2.99
N LEU A 340 -17.43 10.16 3.82
CA LEU A 340 -17.55 10.04 5.26
C LEU A 340 -17.68 11.43 5.92
N PRO A 341 -18.60 11.60 6.88
CA PRO A 341 -18.93 12.93 7.41
C PRO A 341 -17.86 13.54 8.31
N ASP A 342 -17.02 12.72 8.96
CA ASP A 342 -16.14 13.17 10.05
C ASP A 342 -14.82 12.38 10.15
N VAL A 343 -14.12 12.13 9.04
CA VAL A 343 -12.81 11.45 9.07
C VAL A 343 -11.80 12.27 9.89
N ARG A 344 -11.21 11.63 10.89
CA ARG A 344 -10.20 12.23 11.78
C ARG A 344 -8.83 11.59 11.65
N LEU A 345 -8.76 10.29 11.44
CA LEU A 345 -7.50 9.56 11.37
C LEU A 345 -7.50 8.58 10.19
N LEU A 346 -6.45 8.62 9.37
CA LEU A 346 -6.12 7.60 8.37
C LEU A 346 -4.84 6.88 8.79
N VAL A 347 -4.86 5.56 8.87
CA VAL A 347 -3.69 4.72 9.17
C VAL A 347 -3.28 3.95 7.92
N ILE A 348 -2.00 4.02 7.55
CA ILE A 348 -1.40 3.26 6.44
C ILE A 348 -0.29 2.36 6.99
N ASP A 349 -0.48 1.05 6.94
CA ASP A 349 0.47 0.06 7.45
C ASP A 349 0.81 -1.02 6.41
N PRO A 350 2.02 -1.06 5.83
CA PRO A 350 3.13 -0.15 6.05
C PRO A 350 3.09 1.05 5.08
N VAL A 351 3.56 2.21 5.52
CA VAL A 351 3.58 3.44 4.72
C VAL A 351 4.46 3.35 3.48
N VAL A 352 5.45 2.44 3.47
CA VAL A 352 6.33 2.22 2.33
C VAL A 352 5.56 1.74 1.10
N SER A 353 4.39 1.12 1.29
CA SER A 353 3.51 0.67 0.20
C SER A 353 2.86 1.82 -0.57
N ALA A 354 2.95 3.07 -0.08
CA ALA A 354 2.53 4.24 -0.85
C ALA A 354 3.61 4.72 -1.85
N VAL A 355 4.78 4.08 -1.90
CA VAL A 355 5.88 4.43 -2.81
C VAL A 355 6.00 3.37 -3.90
N SER A 356 5.58 3.69 -5.12
CA SER A 356 5.67 2.80 -6.30
C SER A 356 7.09 2.62 -6.85
N GLY A 357 8.05 3.44 -6.41
CA GLY A 357 9.45 3.42 -6.84
C GLY A 357 10.42 2.84 -5.78
N ASP A 358 11.69 3.18 -5.91
CA ASP A 358 12.74 2.81 -4.97
C ASP A 358 12.62 3.61 -3.66
N SER A 359 12.16 2.93 -2.61
CA SER A 359 11.99 3.48 -1.27
C SER A 359 13.29 3.95 -0.59
N HIS A 360 14.46 3.67 -1.19
CA HIS A 360 15.76 4.16 -0.71
C HIS A 360 16.19 5.47 -1.39
N LYS A 361 15.47 5.95 -2.42
CA LYS A 361 15.75 7.23 -3.09
C LYS A 361 14.89 8.35 -2.54
N ASN A 362 15.54 9.38 -2.00
CA ASN A 362 14.87 10.55 -1.39
C ASN A 362 13.82 11.21 -2.28
N ALA A 363 14.08 11.36 -3.58
CA ALA A 363 13.15 12.03 -4.49
C ALA A 363 11.88 11.18 -4.76
N GLU A 364 12.04 9.86 -4.86
CA GLU A 364 10.93 8.93 -5.15
C GLU A 364 10.04 8.76 -3.93
N VAL A 365 10.62 8.63 -2.73
CA VAL A 365 9.85 8.63 -1.48
C VAL A 365 9.09 9.94 -1.29
N ARG A 366 9.73 11.08 -1.58
CA ARG A 366 9.04 12.37 -1.50
C ARG A 366 7.84 12.45 -2.42
N ARG A 367 8.00 11.99 -3.66
CA ARG A 367 6.92 11.95 -4.65
C ARG A 367 5.80 10.98 -4.23
N GLY A 368 6.13 9.80 -3.72
CA GLY A 368 5.15 8.79 -3.31
C GLY A 368 4.36 9.17 -2.05
N LEU A 369 4.97 9.89 -1.11
CA LEU A 369 4.28 10.36 0.09
C LEU A 369 3.51 11.68 -0.10
N GLN A 370 3.80 12.44 -1.16
CA GLN A 370 3.14 13.73 -1.39
C GLN A 370 1.60 13.60 -1.50
N PRO A 371 1.02 12.60 -2.21
CA PRO A 371 -0.43 12.38 -2.22
C PRO A 371 -1.05 12.20 -0.84
N LEU A 372 -0.36 11.54 0.10
CA LEU A 372 -0.82 11.41 1.49
C LEU A 372 -0.75 12.73 2.26
N VAL A 373 0.26 13.56 1.99
CA VAL A 373 0.38 14.90 2.58
C VAL A 373 -0.75 15.80 2.10
N ASP A 374 -1.03 15.78 0.80
CA ASP A 374 -2.09 16.58 0.19
C ASP A 374 -3.47 16.12 0.66
N LEU A 375 -3.69 14.79 0.69
CA LEU A 375 -4.91 14.18 1.23
C LEU A 375 -5.18 14.59 2.69
N ALA A 376 -4.15 14.55 3.53
CA ALA A 376 -4.27 15.00 4.92
C ALA A 376 -4.74 16.45 4.97
N GLY A 377 -4.02 17.36 4.29
CA GLY A 377 -4.29 18.79 4.28
C GLY A 377 -5.68 19.15 3.76
N GLU A 378 -6.14 18.45 2.73
CA GLU A 378 -7.45 18.67 2.13
C GLU A 378 -8.60 18.20 3.01
N LEU A 379 -8.51 17.00 3.60
CA LEU A 379 -9.56 16.45 4.46
C LEU A 379 -9.51 16.95 5.90
N GLY A 380 -8.41 17.61 6.30
CA GLY A 380 -8.19 18.01 7.69
C GLY A 380 -8.07 16.82 8.64
N CYS A 381 -7.74 15.63 8.15
CA CYS A 381 -7.50 14.44 8.99
C CYS A 381 -6.00 14.26 9.29
N ALA A 382 -5.67 13.59 10.39
CA ALA A 382 -4.31 13.16 10.64
C ALA A 382 -4.04 11.87 9.83
N VAL A 383 -2.91 11.82 9.12
CA VAL A 383 -2.45 10.59 8.47
C VAL A 383 -1.29 10.01 9.26
N LEU A 384 -1.39 8.74 9.67
CA LEU A 384 -0.38 8.00 10.41
C LEU A 384 0.14 6.84 9.57
N GLY A 385 1.37 6.96 9.10
CA GLY A 385 2.07 5.88 8.43
C GLY A 385 2.91 5.04 9.40
N ILE A 386 2.96 3.72 9.18
CA ILE A 386 3.75 2.79 9.99
C ILE A 386 4.96 2.32 9.19
N THR A 387 6.14 2.27 9.83
CA THR A 387 7.37 1.80 9.18
C THR A 387 8.32 1.13 10.17
N HIS A 388 9.25 0.35 9.66
CA HIS A 388 10.26 -0.34 10.46
C HIS A 388 11.53 0.52 10.63
N PHE A 389 12.45 0.02 11.46
CA PHE A 389 13.84 0.48 11.44
C PHE A 389 14.71 -0.37 10.50
N SER A 390 15.67 0.27 9.86
CA SER A 390 16.73 -0.35 9.06
C SER A 390 17.62 -1.22 9.95
N LYS A 391 18.00 -2.40 9.45
CA LYS A 391 18.90 -3.34 10.17
C LYS A 391 20.28 -2.69 10.40
N GLY A 392 20.90 -2.96 11.55
CA GLY A 392 22.28 -2.53 11.85
C GLY A 392 22.45 -1.02 12.08
N THR A 393 21.38 -0.32 12.47
CA THR A 393 21.39 1.14 12.72
C THR A 393 21.30 1.51 14.21
N GLY A 394 21.54 0.54 15.11
CA GLY A 394 21.66 0.81 16.55
C GLY A 394 22.69 1.91 16.83
N GLY A 395 22.44 2.73 17.84
CA GLY A 395 23.27 3.87 18.24
C GLY A 395 23.17 5.13 17.35
N ARG A 396 22.51 5.04 16.19
CA ARG A 396 22.28 6.20 15.31
C ARG A 396 21.09 7.05 15.75
N ASP A 397 20.99 8.25 15.19
CA ASP A 397 19.85 9.12 15.42
C ASP A 397 18.53 8.41 15.03
N PRO A 398 17.47 8.49 15.85
CA PRO A 398 16.21 7.77 15.60
C PRO A 398 15.59 8.04 14.21
N LEU A 399 15.80 9.22 13.64
CA LEU A 399 15.30 9.56 12.31
C LEU A 399 16.08 8.87 11.19
N GLU A 400 17.39 8.68 11.37
CA GLU A 400 18.26 7.96 10.41
C GLU A 400 18.00 6.45 10.41
N ARG A 401 17.36 5.94 11.47
CA ARG A 401 17.05 4.53 11.64
C ARG A 401 15.82 4.08 10.89
N ILE A 402 14.95 5.00 10.46
CA ILE A 402 13.71 4.66 9.76
C ILE A 402 14.03 3.94 8.44
N THR A 403 13.32 2.85 8.16
CA THR A 403 13.51 2.05 6.95
C THR A 403 13.25 2.88 5.70
N GLY A 404 14.17 2.75 4.74
CA GLY A 404 14.11 3.45 3.45
C GLY A 404 15.03 4.66 3.41
N SER A 405 14.58 5.69 2.69
CA SER A 405 15.25 6.97 2.55
C SER A 405 15.07 7.86 3.81
N LEU A 406 16.03 8.76 4.06
CA LEU A 406 15.89 9.88 5.02
C LEU A 406 14.61 10.72 4.81
N ALA A 407 14.02 10.69 3.62
CA ALA A 407 12.76 11.36 3.31
C ALA A 407 11.60 10.88 4.18
N PHE A 408 11.56 9.61 4.60
CA PHE A 408 10.54 9.10 5.53
C PHE A 408 10.63 9.82 6.88
N GLY A 409 11.82 10.06 7.43
CA GLY A 409 11.95 10.88 8.65
C GLY A 409 11.76 12.38 8.42
N ALA A 410 12.11 12.89 7.22
CA ALA A 410 12.15 14.31 6.93
C ALA A 410 10.78 14.93 6.57
N LEU A 411 9.93 14.22 5.84
CA LEU A 411 8.64 14.73 5.35
C LEU A 411 7.54 14.89 6.43
N PRO A 412 7.31 13.91 7.32
CA PRO A 412 6.28 14.00 8.34
C PRO A 412 6.56 15.16 9.29
N ARG A 413 5.48 15.76 9.81
CA ARG A 413 5.58 16.87 10.77
C ARG A 413 5.89 16.36 12.17
N VAL A 414 5.44 15.16 12.50
CA VAL A 414 5.76 14.47 13.75
C VAL A 414 6.22 13.06 13.39
N VAL A 415 7.31 12.63 14.02
CA VAL A 415 7.81 11.26 13.92
C VAL A 415 7.87 10.69 15.33
N MET A 416 7.14 9.60 15.53
CA MET A 416 7.12 8.83 16.75
C MET A 416 7.95 7.56 16.56
N VAL A 417 8.56 7.07 17.63
CA VAL A 417 9.33 5.83 17.62
C VAL A 417 8.93 4.94 18.78
N THR A 418 8.82 3.65 18.51
CA THR A 418 8.58 2.63 19.52
C THR A 418 9.82 1.81 19.77
N ALA A 419 10.11 1.52 21.04
CA ALA A 419 11.16 0.60 21.43
C ALA A 419 10.74 -0.29 22.59
N LYS A 420 11.42 -1.43 22.71
CA LYS A 420 11.41 -2.26 23.91
C LYS A 420 12.62 -1.87 24.75
N GLN A 421 12.39 -1.53 26.01
CA GLN A 421 13.42 -1.47 27.03
C GLN A 421 13.32 -2.78 27.81
N GLU A 422 14.36 -3.61 27.74
CA GLU A 422 14.35 -4.85 28.50
C GLU A 422 14.55 -4.60 29.99
N ALA A 423 14.18 -5.57 30.82
CA ALA A 423 14.37 -5.47 32.26
C ALA A 423 15.86 -5.44 32.60
N ASP A 424 16.22 -4.64 33.60
CA ASP A 424 17.50 -4.68 34.30
C ASP A 424 17.29 -4.69 35.82
N SER A 425 18.38 -4.81 36.58
CA SER A 425 18.42 -4.88 38.05
C SER A 425 17.56 -3.85 38.77
N ASP A 426 17.38 -2.65 38.18
CA ASP A 426 16.59 -1.55 38.76
C ASP A 426 15.27 -1.23 38.02
N ARG A 427 14.98 -1.84 36.86
CA ARG A 427 13.81 -1.49 36.02
C ARG A 427 13.18 -2.70 35.35
N ALA A 428 11.84 -2.80 35.40
CA ALA A 428 11.10 -3.83 34.68
C ALA A 428 11.12 -3.59 33.16
N ALA A 429 10.98 -4.67 32.38
CA ALA A 429 10.86 -4.58 30.93
C ALA A 429 9.62 -3.76 30.57
N ARG A 430 9.78 -2.73 29.74
CA ARG A 430 8.68 -1.86 29.32
C ARG A 430 8.82 -1.49 27.86
N ARG A 431 7.71 -1.17 27.20
CA ARG A 431 7.75 -0.55 25.87
C ARG A 431 7.56 0.94 26.01
N VAL A 432 8.15 1.70 25.10
CA VAL A 432 8.09 3.16 25.10
C VAL A 432 7.71 3.66 23.72
N LEU A 433 6.82 4.65 23.69
CA LEU A 433 6.51 5.48 22.52
C LEU A 433 7.15 6.84 22.77
N LEU A 434 8.00 7.30 21.88
CA LEU A 434 8.77 8.54 22.03
C LEU A 434 8.57 9.45 20.83
N ARG A 435 8.58 10.77 21.03
CA ARG A 435 8.66 11.73 19.91
C ARG A 435 10.12 11.90 19.51
N ALA A 436 10.45 11.43 18.31
CA ALA A 436 11.76 11.60 17.70
C ALA A 436 11.90 12.92 16.95
N LYS A 437 10.77 13.51 16.53
CA LYS A 437 10.73 14.81 15.85
C LYS A 437 9.34 15.42 15.97
N CYS A 438 9.30 16.74 16.18
CA CYS A 438 8.11 17.55 16.00
C CYS A 438 8.48 18.93 15.44
N ASN A 439 7.99 19.26 14.24
CA ASN A 439 8.28 20.54 13.59
C ASN A 439 7.28 21.66 13.93
N ILE A 440 6.21 21.33 14.65
CA ILE A 440 5.04 22.21 14.85
C ILE A 440 4.59 22.26 16.31
N GLY A 441 5.41 21.77 17.24
CA GLY A 441 5.12 21.67 18.66
C GLY A 441 6.35 21.28 19.48
N PRO A 442 6.20 20.88 20.74
CA PRO A 442 7.30 20.46 21.60
C PRO A 442 8.04 19.24 21.02
N ASP A 443 9.35 19.23 21.15
CA ASP A 443 10.20 18.11 20.75
C ASP A 443 10.59 17.27 21.99
N GLY A 444 10.67 15.94 21.84
CA GLY A 444 10.94 15.00 22.92
C GLY A 444 9.73 14.59 23.77
N GLY A 445 9.97 13.81 24.82
CA GLY A 445 8.94 13.19 25.66
C GLY A 445 8.34 11.91 25.08
N GLY A 446 7.61 11.20 25.94
CA GLY A 446 7.19 9.83 25.67
C GLY A 446 6.07 9.32 26.55
N PHE A 447 5.63 8.10 26.27
CA PHE A 447 4.77 7.31 27.15
C PHE A 447 5.26 5.87 27.20
N ALA A 448 5.32 5.31 28.40
CA ALA A 448 5.44 3.88 28.56
C ALA A 448 4.15 3.20 28.10
N TYR A 449 4.25 1.97 27.62
CA TYR A 449 3.09 1.15 27.34
C TYR A 449 3.38 -0.34 27.46
N GLU A 450 2.31 -1.11 27.61
CA GLU A 450 2.33 -2.56 27.63
C GLU A 450 1.35 -3.12 26.59
N LEU A 451 1.64 -4.31 26.09
CA LEU A 451 0.72 -5.07 25.24
C LEU A 451 0.09 -6.13 26.10
N GLN A 452 -1.21 -5.99 26.39
CA GLN A 452 -1.97 -7.00 27.12
C GLN A 452 -2.74 -7.85 26.12
N GLN A 453 -2.57 -9.16 26.21
CA GLN A 453 -3.42 -10.13 25.51
C GLN A 453 -4.53 -10.60 26.44
N GLY A 454 -5.72 -10.81 25.87
CA GLY A 454 -6.83 -11.39 26.59
C GLY A 454 -7.97 -11.82 25.67
N PRO A 455 -8.93 -12.59 26.20
CA PRO A 455 -10.08 -13.05 25.44
C PRO A 455 -11.04 -11.88 25.15
N LEU A 456 -11.69 -11.92 23.98
CA LEU A 456 -12.80 -11.04 23.67
C LEU A 456 -14.11 -11.58 24.30
N PRO A 457 -14.78 -10.81 25.17
CA PRO A 457 -15.97 -11.31 25.89
C PRO A 457 -17.08 -11.84 24.99
N ASP A 458 -17.33 -11.16 23.87
CA ASP A 458 -18.42 -11.50 22.95
C ASP A 458 -18.02 -12.52 21.87
N PHE A 459 -16.75 -12.94 21.82
CA PHE A 459 -16.19 -13.82 20.78
C PHE A 459 -15.37 -14.96 21.42
N PRO A 460 -16.01 -16.05 21.86
CA PRO A 460 -15.34 -17.19 22.47
C PRO A 460 -14.22 -17.76 21.58
N GLY A 461 -13.04 -18.02 22.15
CA GLY A 461 -11.89 -18.56 21.43
C GLY A 461 -11.06 -17.51 20.67
N VAL A 462 -11.48 -16.25 20.64
CA VAL A 462 -10.71 -15.16 20.04
C VAL A 462 -9.95 -14.40 21.12
N GLU A 463 -8.62 -14.44 21.03
CA GLU A 463 -7.72 -13.61 21.84
C GLU A 463 -7.21 -12.43 21.02
N ALA A 464 -7.11 -11.27 21.65
CA ALA A 464 -6.60 -10.07 21.00
C ALA A 464 -5.70 -9.26 21.93
N SER A 465 -4.73 -8.56 21.33
CA SER A 465 -3.86 -7.65 22.05
C SER A 465 -4.43 -6.23 22.05
N ARG A 466 -4.25 -5.52 23.17
CA ARG A 466 -4.51 -4.08 23.29
C ARG A 466 -3.33 -3.37 23.95
N VAL A 467 -3.20 -2.09 23.67
CA VAL A 467 -2.25 -1.23 24.38
C VAL A 467 -2.83 -0.79 25.71
N VAL A 468 -2.01 -0.87 26.75
CA VAL A 468 -2.26 -0.20 28.03
C VAL A 468 -1.16 0.84 28.23
N TRP A 469 -1.56 2.10 28.35
CA TRP A 469 -0.66 3.23 28.53
C TRP A 469 -0.19 3.32 29.98
N GLY A 470 1.10 3.55 30.16
CA GLY A 470 1.75 3.77 31.45
C GLY A 470 2.11 5.24 31.67
N GLU A 471 3.18 5.45 32.42
CA GLU A 471 3.67 6.78 32.80
C GLU A 471 4.20 7.60 31.61
N ALA A 472 4.12 8.92 31.73
CA ALA A 472 4.81 9.83 30.82
C ALA A 472 6.33 9.74 31.02
N ILE A 473 7.06 9.90 29.93
CA ILE A 473 8.52 9.85 29.89
C ILE A 473 9.04 11.23 29.49
N GLU A 474 10.04 11.72 30.22
CA GLU A 474 10.77 12.93 29.89
C GLU A 474 12.10 12.61 29.18
N GLY A 475 12.65 13.60 28.47
CA GLY A 475 13.90 13.46 27.73
C GLY A 475 13.72 13.26 26.23
N THR A 476 14.83 13.21 25.50
CA THR A 476 14.82 13.07 24.04
C THR A 476 14.69 11.60 23.63
N ALA A 477 14.12 11.34 22.44
CA ALA A 477 14.05 9.97 21.93
C ALA A 477 15.44 9.32 21.81
N ARG A 478 16.46 10.11 21.45
CA ARG A 478 17.84 9.64 21.31
C ARG A 478 18.41 9.14 22.64
N GLU A 479 18.25 9.90 23.72
CA GLU A 479 18.75 9.51 25.06
C GLU A 479 18.07 8.23 25.54
N VAL A 480 16.74 8.16 25.43
CA VAL A 480 15.97 7.01 25.91
C VAL A 480 16.24 5.75 25.07
N LEU A 481 16.47 5.89 23.77
CA LEU A 481 16.86 4.78 22.88
C LEU A 481 18.31 4.34 23.11
N ALA A 482 19.24 5.26 23.29
CA ALA A 482 20.64 4.94 23.58
C ALA A 482 20.77 4.21 24.93
N ASP A 483 20.00 4.62 25.94
CA ASP A 483 19.89 3.91 27.22
C ASP A 483 19.40 2.47 26.98
N ALA A 484 18.34 2.27 26.19
CA ALA A 484 17.82 0.94 25.89
C ALA A 484 18.84 0.02 25.20
N GLU A 485 19.64 0.56 24.28
CA GLU A 485 20.59 -0.20 23.46
C GLU A 485 21.88 -0.53 24.19
N ALA A 486 22.41 0.40 24.98
CA ALA A 486 23.60 0.14 25.80
C ALA A 486 23.38 -1.06 26.74
N HIS A 487 22.15 -1.22 27.25
CA HIS A 487 21.79 -2.36 28.09
C HIS A 487 21.65 -3.68 27.29
N ASP A 488 21.21 -3.62 26.03
CA ASP A 488 21.07 -4.80 25.16
C ASP A 488 22.42 -5.34 24.70
N GLU A 489 23.35 -4.45 24.33
CA GLU A 489 24.74 -4.79 24.02
C GLU A 489 25.47 -5.38 25.24
N GLU A 490 25.35 -4.75 26.42
CA GLU A 490 25.96 -5.26 27.65
C GLU A 490 25.42 -6.65 28.03
N ARG A 491 24.12 -6.90 27.79
CA ARG A 491 23.51 -8.22 28.04
C ARG A 491 23.95 -9.28 27.06
N THR A 492 24.06 -8.95 25.76
CA THR A 492 24.56 -9.88 24.73
C THR A 492 26.00 -10.25 25.03
N ALA A 493 26.86 -9.27 25.28
CA ALA A 493 28.25 -9.49 25.69
C ALA A 493 28.34 -10.31 27.00
N THR A 494 27.45 -10.09 27.96
CA THR A 494 27.37 -10.90 29.20
C THR A 494 26.93 -12.33 28.91
N GLY A 495 26.00 -12.55 27.97
CA GLY A 495 25.54 -13.87 27.54
C GLY A 495 26.66 -14.67 26.88
N GLU A 496 27.36 -14.08 25.92
CA GLU A 496 28.54 -14.66 25.27
C GLU A 496 29.65 -14.96 26.29
N ALA A 497 29.90 -14.03 27.21
CA ALA A 497 30.85 -14.24 28.29
C ALA A 497 30.42 -15.39 29.24
N MET A 498 29.13 -15.59 29.47
CA MET A 498 28.63 -16.71 30.28
C MET A 498 28.81 -18.06 29.58
N GLU A 499 28.57 -18.15 28.27
CA GLU A 499 28.81 -19.36 27.48
C GLU A 499 30.29 -19.71 27.46
N TRP A 500 31.13 -18.73 27.13
CA TRP A 500 32.57 -18.89 27.13
C TRP A 500 33.10 -19.29 28.50
N LEU A 501 32.64 -18.65 29.59
CA LEU A 501 33.13 -18.93 30.94
C LEU A 501 32.70 -20.32 31.44
N ARG A 502 31.55 -20.84 30.98
CA ARG A 502 31.14 -22.24 31.24
C ARG A 502 32.07 -23.22 30.55
N GLU A 503 32.39 -22.97 29.28
CA GLU A 503 33.32 -23.82 28.53
C GLU A 503 34.73 -23.78 29.12
N ALA A 504 35.25 -22.58 29.39
CA ALA A 504 36.59 -22.37 29.93
C ALA A 504 36.81 -23.04 31.29
N LEU A 505 35.76 -23.23 32.09
CA LEU A 505 35.81 -23.86 33.41
C LEU A 505 35.22 -25.28 33.45
N SER A 506 34.83 -25.83 32.29
CA SER A 506 34.19 -27.16 32.19
C SER A 506 35.10 -28.29 32.68
N ALA A 507 36.41 -28.19 32.44
CA ALA A 507 37.41 -29.17 32.86
C ALA A 507 37.84 -29.04 34.34
N GLY A 508 37.30 -28.07 35.07
CA GLY A 508 37.55 -27.87 36.50
C GLY A 508 38.12 -26.50 36.87
N PRO A 509 38.57 -26.33 38.13
CA PRO A 509 39.05 -25.05 38.64
C PRO A 509 40.28 -24.53 37.89
N ARG A 510 40.28 -23.25 37.50
CA ARG A 510 41.40 -22.60 36.79
C ARG A 510 41.85 -21.30 37.45
N PRO A 511 43.15 -20.92 37.34
CA PRO A 511 43.63 -19.65 37.88
C PRO A 511 42.91 -18.45 37.24
N ALA A 512 42.36 -17.57 38.06
CA ALA A 512 41.59 -16.40 37.62
C ALA A 512 42.41 -15.46 36.71
N ARG A 513 43.74 -15.42 36.89
CA ARG A 513 44.64 -14.64 36.03
C ARG A 513 44.64 -15.18 34.60
N ASP A 514 44.69 -16.50 34.43
CA ASP A 514 44.73 -17.14 33.12
C ASP A 514 43.38 -17.05 32.43
N VAL A 515 42.29 -17.28 33.18
CA VAL A 515 40.92 -17.11 32.66
C VAL A 515 40.67 -15.67 32.19
N LYS A 516 41.10 -14.66 32.95
CA LYS A 516 40.97 -13.25 32.52
C LYS A 516 41.80 -12.90 31.28
N ARG A 517 43.01 -13.47 31.17
CA ARG A 517 43.87 -13.29 29.99
C ARG A 517 43.22 -13.91 28.76
N GLU A 518 42.82 -15.18 28.86
CA GLU A 518 42.19 -15.91 27.75
C GLU A 518 40.83 -15.31 27.35
N ALA A 519 40.07 -14.77 28.30
CA ALA A 519 38.85 -14.02 27.99
C ALA A 519 39.17 -12.76 27.17
N THR A 520 40.22 -12.03 27.54
CA THR A 520 40.68 -10.84 26.80
C THR A 520 41.17 -11.24 25.39
N ASP A 521 41.92 -12.34 25.29
CA ASP A 521 42.41 -12.88 24.00
C ASP A 521 41.26 -13.37 23.10
N ALA A 522 40.16 -13.83 23.71
CA ALA A 522 38.90 -14.20 23.03
C ALA A 522 37.98 -13.00 22.74
N GLY A 523 38.42 -11.76 23.01
CA GLY A 523 37.66 -10.54 22.73
C GLY A 523 36.59 -10.20 23.78
N ILE A 524 36.59 -10.85 24.94
CA ILE A 524 35.62 -10.61 26.02
C ILE A 524 36.14 -9.51 26.95
N GLU A 525 35.38 -8.43 27.06
CA GLU A 525 35.70 -7.31 27.95
C GLU A 525 35.56 -7.67 29.45
N GLN A 526 36.32 -6.97 30.30
CA GLN A 526 36.39 -7.26 31.74
C GLN A 526 35.04 -7.04 32.48
N LYS A 527 34.20 -6.10 32.02
CA LYS A 527 32.89 -5.80 32.64
C LYS A 527 31.89 -6.95 32.37
N PRO A 528 31.61 -7.38 31.12
CA PRO A 528 30.85 -8.60 30.83
C PRO A 528 31.38 -9.86 31.51
N LEU A 529 32.70 -10.06 31.54
CA LEU A 529 33.32 -11.21 32.21
C LEU A 529 33.03 -11.22 33.73
N ARG A 530 33.10 -10.06 34.39
CA ARG A 530 32.77 -9.92 35.81
C ARG A 530 31.29 -10.23 36.06
N SER A 531 30.40 -9.66 35.25
CA SER A 531 28.95 -9.88 35.34
C SER A 531 28.58 -11.35 35.08
N ALA A 532 29.20 -11.99 34.09
CA ALA A 532 29.03 -13.41 33.78
C ALA A 532 29.46 -14.30 34.96
N ARG A 533 30.60 -14.02 35.58
CA ARG A 533 31.10 -14.73 36.77
C ARG A 533 30.11 -14.66 37.93
N GLU A 534 29.53 -13.49 38.18
CA GLU A 534 28.55 -13.28 39.25
C GLU A 534 27.24 -14.02 38.97
N ARG A 535 26.72 -13.93 37.74
CA ARG A 535 25.50 -14.63 37.30
C ARG A 535 25.65 -16.16 37.30
N LEU A 536 26.85 -16.67 37.02
CA LEU A 536 27.17 -18.10 37.11
C LEU A 536 27.46 -18.56 38.55
N GLY A 537 27.41 -17.67 39.55
CA GLY A 537 27.67 -18.02 40.95
C GLY A 537 29.13 -18.43 41.23
N ILE A 538 30.07 -18.04 40.36
CA ILE A 538 31.49 -18.40 40.50
C ILE A 538 32.12 -17.49 41.57
N LYS A 539 32.40 -18.07 42.74
CA LYS A 539 33.09 -17.37 43.83
C LYS A 539 34.61 -17.52 43.68
N PRO A 540 35.40 -16.43 43.71
CA PRO A 540 36.85 -16.52 43.68
C PRO A 540 37.33 -17.20 44.96
N GLN A 541 38.07 -18.30 44.82
CA GLN A 541 38.64 -19.02 45.95
C GLN A 541 40.15 -18.81 45.97
N LYS A 542 40.71 -18.59 47.15
CA LYS A 542 42.15 -18.44 47.31
C LYS A 542 42.77 -19.83 47.35
N ALA A 543 43.58 -20.18 46.36
CA ALA A 543 44.35 -21.42 46.42
C ALA A 543 45.49 -21.20 47.42
N GLY A 544 45.35 -21.56 48.69
CA GLY A 544 46.47 -21.60 49.66
C GLY A 544 47.23 -20.29 49.98
N PHE A 545 48.23 -20.38 50.86
CA PHE A 545 49.09 -19.26 51.26
C PHE A 545 50.19 -19.05 50.19
N GLY A 546 50.10 -17.96 49.42
CA GLY A 546 51.07 -17.61 48.37
C GLY A 546 50.66 -17.96 46.94
N SER A 547 49.57 -18.70 46.73
CA SER A 547 49.02 -19.00 45.40
C SER A 547 47.79 -18.15 45.08
N GLY A 548 47.59 -17.85 43.79
CA GLY A 548 46.61 -16.88 43.29
C GLY A 548 45.14 -17.27 43.47
N TRP A 549 44.25 -16.43 42.97
CA TRP A 549 42.80 -16.70 42.95
C TRP A 549 42.45 -17.73 41.88
N VAL A 550 41.53 -18.63 42.21
CA VAL A 550 41.01 -19.69 41.33
C VAL A 550 39.51 -19.51 41.15
N TRP A 551 39.02 -19.75 39.93
CA TRP A 551 37.61 -19.75 39.57
C TRP A 551 37.17 -21.17 39.23
N ALA A 552 35.99 -21.55 39.70
CA ALA A 552 35.37 -22.85 39.45
C ALA A 552 33.85 -22.70 39.34
N LEU A 553 33.22 -23.47 38.46
CA LEU A 553 31.77 -23.54 38.40
C LEU A 553 31.23 -24.13 39.73
N PRO A 554 30.12 -23.59 40.28
CA PRO A 554 29.49 -24.16 41.46
C PRO A 554 29.03 -25.59 41.17
N LYS A 555 29.31 -26.53 42.08
CA LYS A 555 28.80 -27.91 41.97
C LYS A 555 27.27 -27.86 42.06
N MET A 556 26.57 -28.35 41.04
CA MET A 556 25.13 -28.60 41.14
C MET A 556 24.88 -29.58 42.30
N PRO A 557 23.94 -29.32 43.21
CA PRO A 557 23.55 -30.32 44.19
C PRO A 557 22.95 -31.52 43.45
N GLN A 558 23.59 -32.68 43.58
CA GLN A 558 22.97 -33.94 43.21
C GLN A 558 21.70 -34.09 44.03
N ARG A 559 20.55 -34.26 43.37
CA ARG A 559 19.31 -34.72 44.03
C ARG A 559 19.64 -36.06 44.69
N SER A 560 19.77 -36.06 46.01
CA SER A 560 19.87 -37.28 46.81
C SER A 560 18.58 -38.08 46.65
N GLN A 561 18.69 -39.25 46.03
CA GLN A 561 17.70 -40.31 46.13
C GLN A 561 17.81 -40.91 47.54
N ASP A 562 17.21 -40.25 48.52
CA ASP A 562 16.92 -40.85 49.82
C ASP A 562 15.56 -40.32 50.27
N ALA A 563 14.50 -41.02 49.87
CA ALA A 563 13.19 -40.92 50.49
C ALA A 563 12.99 -42.17 51.36
N PRO A 564 12.63 -42.03 52.64
CA PRO A 564 12.44 -43.18 53.52
C PRO A 564 11.17 -43.94 53.14
N GLN A 565 11.28 -45.26 53.04
CA GLN A 565 10.14 -46.17 53.04
C GLN A 565 9.40 -46.06 54.37
N ASN A 566 8.22 -45.45 54.36
CA ASN A 566 7.20 -45.72 55.36
C ASN A 566 5.97 -46.26 54.63
N GLY A 567 5.76 -47.56 54.77
CA GLY A 567 4.57 -48.24 54.29
C GLY A 567 3.36 -47.87 55.13
N TRP A 568 2.22 -47.69 54.46
CA TRP A 568 0.90 -47.79 55.07
C TRP A 568 0.07 -48.80 54.30
N ALA A 569 -0.62 -49.60 55.10
CA ALA A 569 -1.28 -50.84 54.75
C ALA A 569 -2.52 -50.64 53.87
N SER A 570 -2.72 -51.61 53.00
CA SER A 570 -3.94 -51.85 52.25
C SER A 570 -5.05 -52.37 53.16
N SER A 571 -6.23 -51.77 53.05
CA SER A 571 -7.51 -52.42 53.33
C SER A 571 -8.59 -51.75 52.50
N GLY A 572 -9.45 -52.53 51.85
CA GLY A 572 -10.66 -52.00 51.19
C GLY A 572 -10.97 -52.55 49.80
N THR A 573 -11.46 -53.77 49.81
CA THR A 573 -12.18 -54.58 48.81
C THR A 573 -13.16 -53.82 47.86
N SER A 574 -13.09 -54.20 46.57
CA SER A 574 -14.18 -54.52 45.60
C SER A 574 -15.29 -53.54 45.19
N GLY A 575 -15.43 -53.42 43.86
CA GLY A 575 -16.68 -53.15 43.11
C GLY A 575 -16.66 -51.81 42.36
N THR A 576 -17.11 -51.64 41.11
CA THR A 576 -17.68 -52.51 40.07
C THR A 576 -17.80 -51.66 38.78
N PHE A 577 -17.70 -52.30 37.61
CA PHE A 577 -18.27 -51.99 36.27
C PHE A 577 -17.95 -50.70 35.48
N ALA A 578 -17.30 -50.95 34.32
CA ALA A 578 -17.70 -50.65 32.93
C ALA A 578 -17.89 -49.20 32.41
N ALA A 579 -17.10 -48.86 31.38
CA ALA A 579 -17.53 -48.42 30.04
C ALA A 579 -16.25 -48.26 29.17
N ASP A 580 -15.99 -49.17 28.24
CA ASP A 580 -16.40 -49.19 26.82
C ASP A 580 -15.52 -48.30 25.92
N ASP A 581 -14.61 -49.00 25.24
CA ASP A 581 -14.18 -48.92 23.85
C ASP A 581 -14.39 -47.66 22.99
N GLY A 582 -13.32 -47.32 22.28
CA GLY A 582 -13.37 -47.36 20.82
C GLY A 582 -13.09 -46.04 20.10
N GLY A 583 -11.95 -45.99 19.38
CA GLY A 583 -11.72 -44.95 18.37
C GLY A 583 -10.27 -44.88 17.91
N ALA A 584 -9.89 -45.79 17.01
CA ALA A 584 -8.58 -45.86 16.39
C ALA A 584 -8.26 -44.66 15.47
N ILE A 585 -6.98 -44.33 15.41
CA ILE A 585 -6.35 -43.43 14.44
C ILE A 585 -5.50 -44.33 13.54
N GLU A 586 -5.76 -44.30 12.22
CA GLU A 586 -4.84 -44.80 11.20
C GLU A 586 -4.05 -43.65 10.58
N LEU A 587 -2.84 -43.98 10.12
CA LEU A 587 -1.76 -43.13 9.59
C LEU A 587 -2.08 -42.46 8.26
#